data_AF-A0A817X346-F1
#
_entry.id   AF-A0A817X346-F1
#
_cell.length_a   1.000
_cell.length_b   1.000
_cell.length_c   1.000
_cell.angle_alpha   90.00
_cell.angle_beta   90.00
_cell.angle_gamma   90.00
#
_symmetry.space_group_name_H-M   'P 1'
#
loop_
_entity.id
_entity.type
_entity.pdbx_description
1 polymer ?
#
loop_
_entity_poly.entity_id
_entity_poly.type
_entity_poly.pdbx_seq_one_letter_code
_entity_poly.pdbx_strand_id
1 'polypeptide(L)'
;MTRISVVWCKLRYFFIASFDTIPLTCACLATIDQYLITAEHIQFRQWSTIENAYRASLVIIVIWWFHGTRWLYYQDMSQITGACIYHTNAFFAYTILFIGVVICGIHVVIMMTLGILAYRSINKTGFLVHRHAGRQFTTIVFIQILLTLIGISPYDINSVYAIIMKNIQKYADRKAEEALVANIAYVFVSVNYA
;
A
#
# COMPACT_ATOMS: atom_id res chain seq x y z
N MET A 1 24.63 8.13 17.22
CA MET A 1 23.54 7.13 17.22
C MET A 1 22.44 7.62 18.13
N THR A 2 21.35 8.15 17.58
CA THR A 2 20.17 8.52 18.37
C THR A 2 19.55 7.24 18.94
N ARG A 3 19.41 7.15 20.27
CA ARG A 3 18.70 6.04 20.92
C ARG A 3 17.24 6.10 20.48
N ILE A 4 16.87 5.28 19.50
CA ILE A 4 15.48 5.06 19.14
C ILE A 4 14.84 4.28 20.28
N SER A 5 13.75 4.81 20.86
CA SER A 5 12.98 4.08 21.87
C SER A 5 12.21 2.93 21.21
N VAL A 6 12.06 1.80 21.92
CA VAL A 6 11.18 0.69 21.50
C VAL A 6 9.76 1.20 21.21
N VAL A 7 9.29 2.16 22.01
CA VAL A 7 7.98 2.80 21.83
C VAL A 7 7.91 3.54 20.50
N TRP A 8 8.97 4.29 20.14
CA TRP A 8 9.04 4.99 18.85
C TRP A 8 9.07 4.02 17.68
N CYS A 9 9.82 2.91 17.80
CA CYS A 9 9.85 1.86 16.80
C CYS A 9 8.44 1.33 16.50
N LYS A 10 7.71 0.91 17.53
CA LYS A 10 6.36 0.37 17.41
C LYS A 10 5.38 1.38 16.82
N LEU A 11 5.37 2.61 17.35
CA LEU A 11 4.45 3.67 16.88
C LEU A 11 4.72 4.06 15.43
N ARG A 12 5.99 4.22 15.03
CA ARG A 12 6.35 4.56 13.66
C ARG A 12 5.76 3.55 12.67
N TYR A 13 5.95 2.26 12.92
CA TYR A 13 5.46 1.21 12.03
C TYR A 13 3.93 1.07 12.06
N PHE A 14 3.29 1.28 13.21
CA PHE A 14 1.84 1.38 13.31
C PHE A 14 1.28 2.47 12.40
N PHE A 15 1.87 3.67 12.47
CA PHE A 15 1.43 4.80 11.67
C PHE A 15 1.70 4.60 10.18
N ILE A 16 2.87 4.06 9.81
CA ILE A 16 3.15 3.72 8.41
C ILE A 16 2.11 2.71 7.89
N ALA A 17 1.91 1.59 8.59
CA ALA A 17 0.98 0.55 8.13
C ALA A 17 -0.47 1.05 8.02
N SER A 18 -0.89 1.96 8.90
CA SER A 18 -2.25 2.51 8.93
C SER A 18 -2.43 3.63 7.90
N PHE A 19 -1.54 4.62 7.87
CA PHE A 19 -1.72 5.82 7.06
C PHE A 19 -1.27 5.66 5.61
N ASP A 20 -0.42 4.69 5.28
CA ASP A 20 -0.03 4.43 3.89
C ASP A 20 -1.19 3.76 3.10
N THR A 21 -1.98 2.94 3.79
CA THR A 21 -3.07 2.14 3.16
C THR A 21 -4.41 2.89 3.08
N ILE A 22 -4.68 3.84 3.98
CA ILE A 22 -5.93 4.62 3.97
C ILE A 22 -6.11 5.42 2.66
N PRO A 23 -5.16 6.27 2.21
CA PRO A 23 -5.30 7.04 0.98
C PRO A 23 -5.52 6.16 -0.24
N LEU A 24 -4.83 5.02 -0.29
CA LEU A 24 -4.94 4.04 -1.36
C LEU A 24 -6.36 3.46 -1.45
N THR A 25 -6.93 3.09 -0.30
CA THR A 25 -8.30 2.55 -0.23
C THR A 25 -9.33 3.64 -0.54
N CYS A 26 -9.12 4.87 -0.05
CA CYS A 26 -9.97 6.02 -0.36
C CYS A 26 -9.95 6.36 -1.85
N ALA A 27 -8.81 6.22 -2.53
CA ALA A 27 -8.73 6.42 -3.98
C ALA A 27 -9.48 5.33 -4.76
N CYS A 28 -9.44 4.08 -4.28
CA CYS A 28 -10.29 3.03 -4.82
C CYS A 28 -11.78 3.35 -4.64
N LEU A 29 -12.18 3.80 -3.45
CA LEU A 29 -13.55 4.27 -3.21
C LEU A 29 -13.95 5.44 -4.11
N ALA A 30 -13.06 6.42 -4.31
CA ALA A 30 -13.32 7.54 -5.20
C ALA A 30 -13.50 7.08 -6.66
N THR A 31 -12.76 6.04 -7.09
CA THR A 31 -12.91 5.45 -8.42
C THR A 31 -14.23 4.66 -8.53
N ILE A 32 -14.63 3.95 -7.46
CA ILE A 32 -15.94 3.29 -7.36
C ILE A 32 -17.06 4.33 -7.43
N ASP A 33 -16.94 5.43 -6.68
CA ASP A 33 -17.91 6.52 -6.66
C ASP A 33 -18.07 7.16 -8.05
N GLN A 34 -16.95 7.44 -8.74
CA GLN A 34 -16.97 7.90 -10.14
C GLN A 34 -17.67 6.91 -11.07
N TYR A 35 -17.46 5.60 -10.88
CA TYR A 35 -18.17 4.57 -11.64
C TYR A 35 -19.68 4.56 -11.33
N LEU A 36 -20.08 4.65 -10.05
CA LEU A 36 -21.48 4.66 -9.64
C LEU A 36 -22.25 5.87 -10.18
N ILE A 37 -21.64 7.06 -10.17
CA ILE A 37 -22.24 8.29 -10.73
C ILE A 37 -22.44 8.15 -12.25
N THR A 38 -21.47 7.51 -12.92
CA THR A 38 -21.49 7.34 -14.39
C THR A 38 -22.29 6.13 -14.84
N ALA A 39 -22.77 5.28 -13.92
CA ALA A 39 -23.59 4.13 -14.26
C ALA A 39 -24.94 4.55 -14.89
N GLU A 40 -25.45 3.73 -15.82
CA GLU A 40 -26.74 3.97 -16.48
C GLU A 40 -27.92 3.71 -15.52
N HIS A 41 -27.75 2.83 -14.54
CA HIS A 41 -28.79 2.48 -13.58
C HIS A 41 -28.90 3.49 -12.43
N ILE A 42 -30.10 4.04 -12.23
CA ILE A 42 -30.42 5.03 -11.18
C ILE A 42 -30.12 4.49 -9.77
N GLN A 43 -30.34 3.20 -9.52
CA GLN A 43 -30.08 2.57 -8.22
C GLN A 43 -28.61 2.69 -7.79
N PHE A 44 -27.67 2.57 -8.73
CA PHE A 44 -26.24 2.71 -8.42
C PHE A 44 -25.86 4.16 -8.13
N ARG A 45 -26.51 5.13 -8.78
CA ARG A 45 -26.28 6.56 -8.50
C ARG A 45 -26.71 6.96 -7.09
N GLN A 46 -27.77 6.36 -6.56
CA GLN A 46 -28.25 6.62 -5.20
C GLN A 46 -27.27 6.20 -4.11
N TRP A 47 -26.29 5.34 -4.43
CA TRP A 47 -25.26 4.94 -3.48
C TRP A 47 -24.13 5.97 -3.37
N SER A 48 -23.94 6.79 -4.41
CA SER A 48 -22.99 7.90 -4.45
C SER A 48 -23.59 9.13 -3.77
N THR A 49 -23.57 9.12 -2.44
CA THR A 49 -23.94 10.28 -1.63
C THR A 49 -22.78 10.65 -0.72
N ILE A 50 -22.70 11.94 -0.37
CA ILE A 50 -21.64 12.44 0.52
C ILE A 50 -21.69 11.77 1.90
N GLU A 51 -22.90 11.46 2.41
CA GLU A 51 -23.07 10.74 3.67
C GLU A 51 -22.48 9.33 3.62
N ASN A 52 -22.70 8.61 2.52
CA ASN A 52 -22.13 7.28 2.32
C ASN A 52 -20.61 7.34 2.18
N ALA A 53 -20.08 8.37 1.51
CA ALA A 53 -18.64 8.58 1.40
C ALA A 53 -17.97 8.78 2.77
N TYR A 54 -18.58 9.59 3.65
CA TYR A 54 -18.09 9.77 5.03
C TYR A 54 -18.17 8.48 5.84
N ARG A 55 -19.30 7.76 5.78
CA ARG A 55 -19.47 6.48 6.49
C ARG A 55 -18.44 5.45 6.02
N ALA A 56 -18.25 5.29 4.71
CA ALA A 56 -17.28 4.36 4.14
C ALA A 56 -15.84 4.72 4.52
N SER A 57 -15.50 6.02 4.48
CA SER A 57 -14.17 6.50 4.88
C SER A 57 -13.88 6.21 6.35
N LEU A 58 -14.85 6.43 7.25
CA LEU A 58 -14.70 6.14 8.68
C LEU A 58 -14.50 4.64 8.92
N VAL A 59 -15.30 3.79 8.26
CA VAL A 59 -15.16 2.32 8.35
C VAL A 59 -13.76 1.88 7.91
N ILE A 60 -13.24 2.44 6.81
CA ILE A 60 -11.90 2.14 6.30
C ILE A 60 -10.81 2.55 7.31
N ILE A 61 -10.90 3.76 7.87
CA ILE A 61 -9.92 4.22 8.87
C ILE A 61 -9.87 3.27 10.06
N VAL A 62 -11.04 2.87 10.56
CA VAL A 62 -11.14 1.93 11.69
C VAL A 62 -10.53 0.57 11.34
N ILE A 63 -10.86 0.02 10.16
CA ILE A 63 -10.29 -1.25 9.69
C ILE A 63 -8.75 -1.18 9.62
N TRP A 64 -8.21 -0.11 9.03
CA TRP A 64 -6.76 0.04 8.89
C TRP A 64 -6.04 0.31 10.21
N TRP A 65 -6.66 0.99 11.16
CA TRP A 65 -6.11 1.12 12.52
C TRP A 65 -6.07 -0.22 13.25
N PHE A 66 -7.13 -1.03 13.15
CA PHE A 66 -7.12 -2.39 13.70
C PHE A 66 -6.06 -3.26 13.03
N HIS A 67 -5.88 -3.13 11.71
CA HIS A 67 -4.82 -3.81 10.99
C HIS A 67 -3.43 -3.36 11.49
N GLY A 68 -3.18 -2.05 11.53
CA GLY A 68 -1.92 -1.46 11.98
C GLY A 68 -1.55 -1.82 13.42
N THR A 69 -2.54 -2.10 14.27
CA THR A 69 -2.32 -2.53 15.67
C THR A 69 -1.39 -3.74 15.78
N ARG A 70 -1.35 -4.63 14.77
CA ARG A 70 -0.44 -5.80 14.76
C ARG A 70 1.04 -5.40 14.86
N TRP A 71 1.43 -4.25 14.30
CA TRP A 71 2.80 -3.75 14.35
C TRP A 71 3.23 -3.34 15.76
N LEU A 72 2.29 -2.99 16.64
CA LEU A 72 2.60 -2.69 18.06
C LEU A 72 3.03 -3.94 18.83
N TYR A 73 2.56 -5.12 18.43
CA TYR A 73 2.86 -6.39 19.09
C TYR A 73 4.07 -7.09 18.48
N TYR A 74 4.18 -7.10 17.15
CA TYR A 74 5.17 -7.91 16.45
C TYR A 74 6.44 -7.15 16.03
N GLN A 75 6.52 -5.84 16.25
CA GLN A 75 7.73 -5.07 16.02
C GLN A 75 8.51 -4.87 17.31
N ASP A 76 9.82 -5.11 17.29
CA ASP A 76 10.67 -4.90 18.46
C ASP A 76 12.03 -4.31 18.08
N MET A 77 12.82 -3.91 19.07
CA MET A 77 14.18 -3.42 18.89
C MET A 77 15.18 -4.55 19.11
N SER A 78 16.04 -4.79 18.13
CA SER A 78 17.15 -5.71 18.25
C SER A 78 18.11 -5.25 19.36
N GLN A 79 18.37 -6.13 20.33
CA GLN A 79 19.34 -5.85 21.39
C GLN A 79 20.78 -5.73 20.85
N ILE A 80 21.06 -6.34 19.69
CA ILE A 80 22.41 -6.40 19.10
C ILE A 80 22.67 -5.16 18.22
N THR A 81 21.72 -4.81 17.35
CA THR A 81 21.91 -3.76 16.34
C THR A 81 21.22 -2.45 16.68
N GLY A 82 20.33 -2.44 17.68
CA GLY A 82 19.46 -1.32 17.99
C GLY A 82 18.46 -0.98 16.87
N ALA A 83 18.32 -1.85 15.87
CA ALA A 83 17.40 -1.65 14.75
C ALA A 83 16.01 -2.19 15.07
N CYS A 84 14.99 -1.61 14.44
CA CYS A 84 13.63 -2.16 14.43
C CYS A 84 13.58 -3.44 13.60
N ILE A 85 13.20 -4.54 14.24
CA ILE A 85 13.09 -5.85 13.61
C ILE A 85 11.73 -6.49 13.90
N TYR A 86 11.35 -7.40 13.02
CA TYR A 86 10.17 -8.23 13.22
C TYR A 86 10.46 -9.30 14.27
N HIS A 87 9.56 -9.47 15.23
CA HIS A 87 9.68 -10.45 16.31
C HIS A 87 9.64 -11.89 15.78
N THR A 88 8.90 -12.16 14.69
CA THR A 88 8.80 -13.50 14.10
C THR A 88 8.96 -13.48 12.58
N ASN A 89 9.58 -14.54 12.05
CA ASN A 89 9.67 -14.75 10.59
C ASN A 89 8.29 -14.89 9.94
N ALA A 90 7.30 -15.42 10.67
CA ALA A 90 5.93 -15.55 10.19
C ALA A 90 5.29 -14.17 9.95
N PHE A 91 5.49 -13.23 10.88
CA PHE A 91 4.98 -11.86 10.73
C PHE A 91 5.71 -11.09 9.62
N PHE A 92 7.01 -11.35 9.42
CA PHE A 92 7.75 -10.83 8.26
C PHE A 92 7.15 -11.32 6.94
N ALA A 93 6.93 -12.64 6.81
CA ALA A 93 6.31 -13.23 5.62
C ALA A 93 4.88 -12.71 5.40
N TYR A 94 4.10 -12.57 6.47
CA TYR A 94 2.77 -11.93 6.42
C TYR A 94 2.85 -10.52 5.86
N THR A 95 3.78 -9.70 6.36
CA THR A 95 3.94 -8.29 5.93
C THR A 95 4.20 -8.23 4.42
N ILE A 96 5.13 -9.03 3.91
CA ILE A 96 5.50 -9.02 2.49
C ILE A 96 4.36 -9.54 1.60
N LEU A 97 3.76 -10.68 1.95
CA LEU A 97 2.72 -11.29 1.12
C LEU A 97 1.41 -10.50 1.18
N PHE A 98 1.00 -10.08 2.37
CA PHE A 98 -0.28 -9.40 2.55
C PHE A 98 -0.22 -7.94 2.09
N ILE A 99 0.81 -7.18 2.47
CA ILE A 99 0.88 -5.77 2.06
C ILE A 99 1.32 -5.66 0.61
N GLY A 100 2.44 -6.29 0.24
CA GLY A 100 3.01 -6.17 -1.10
C GLY A 100 2.12 -6.76 -2.19
N VAL A 101 1.67 -8.00 -2.01
CA VAL A 101 0.94 -8.70 -3.08
C VAL A 101 -0.57 -8.49 -3.00
N VAL A 102 -1.17 -8.69 -1.82
CA VAL A 102 -2.63 -8.68 -1.69
C VAL A 102 -3.16 -7.25 -1.69
N ILE A 103 -2.64 -6.37 -0.85
CA ILE A 103 -3.14 -4.98 -0.76
C ILE A 103 -2.79 -4.23 -2.05
N CYS A 104 -1.51 -4.06 -2.41
CA CYS A 104 -1.18 -3.26 -3.59
C CYS A 104 -1.77 -3.86 -4.87
N GLY A 105 -1.72 -5.18 -5.05
CA GLY A 105 -2.28 -5.86 -6.21
C GLY A 105 -3.79 -5.64 -6.37
N ILE A 106 -4.57 -5.85 -5.31
CA ILE A 106 -6.04 -5.67 -5.36
C ILE A 106 -6.41 -4.23 -5.68
N HIS A 107 -5.76 -3.25 -5.04
CA HIS A 107 -6.07 -1.84 -5.30
C HIS A 107 -5.81 -1.49 -6.76
N VAL A 108 -4.66 -1.89 -7.31
CA VAL A 108 -4.28 -1.62 -8.71
C VAL A 108 -5.28 -2.23 -9.68
N VAL A 109 -5.71 -3.47 -9.44
CA VAL A 109 -6.72 -4.14 -10.29
C VAL A 109 -8.06 -3.40 -10.22
N ILE A 110 -8.51 -3.01 -9.02
CA ILE A 110 -9.76 -2.26 -8.85
C ILE A 110 -9.69 -0.92 -9.59
N MET A 111 -8.62 -0.15 -9.40
CA MET A 111 -8.48 1.16 -10.05
C MET A 111 -8.36 1.05 -11.57
N MET A 112 -7.62 0.06 -12.09
CA MET A 112 -7.55 -0.15 -13.55
C MET A 112 -8.91 -0.53 -14.12
N THR A 113 -9.57 -1.53 -13.55
CA THR A 113 -10.86 -2.03 -14.07
C THR A 113 -11.94 -0.96 -14.01
N LEU A 114 -12.15 -0.35 -12.84
CA LEU A 114 -13.17 0.68 -12.64
C LEU A 114 -12.81 1.99 -13.32
N GLY A 115 -11.54 2.37 -13.37
CA GLY A 115 -11.06 3.54 -14.11
C GLY A 115 -11.32 3.42 -15.60
N ILE A 116 -11.09 2.23 -16.19
CA ILE A 116 -11.40 1.97 -17.61
C ILE A 116 -12.92 2.01 -17.84
N LEU A 117 -13.71 1.40 -16.96
CA LEU A 117 -15.17 1.41 -17.08
C LEU A 117 -15.75 2.83 -16.95
N ALA A 118 -15.28 3.61 -15.98
CA ALA A 118 -15.64 5.01 -15.81
C ALA A 118 -15.23 5.83 -17.06
N TYR A 119 -14.02 5.64 -17.58
CA TYR A 119 -13.56 6.31 -18.80
C TYR A 119 -14.48 6.02 -20.01
N ARG A 120 -14.86 4.76 -20.19
CA ARG A 120 -15.79 4.35 -21.27
C ARG A 120 -17.19 4.94 -21.08
N SER A 121 -17.70 4.98 -19.85
CA SER A 121 -19.03 5.54 -19.57
C SER A 121 -19.07 7.05 -19.78
N ILE A 122 -18.02 7.76 -19.38
CA ILE A 122 -17.91 9.23 -19.56
C ILE A 122 -17.91 9.62 -21.04
N ASN A 123 -17.24 8.86 -21.90
CA ASN A 123 -17.26 9.11 -23.34
C ASN A 123 -18.66 8.95 -23.95
N LYS A 124 -19.58 8.25 -23.28
CA LYS A 124 -20.98 8.11 -23.72
C LYS A 124 -21.91 9.18 -23.14
N THR A 125 -21.66 9.69 -21.93
CA THR A 125 -22.66 10.47 -21.16
C THR A 125 -22.40 11.97 -21.01
N GLY A 126 -21.31 12.54 -21.54
CA GLY A 126 -21.19 14.00 -21.75
C GLY A 126 -21.18 14.90 -20.51
N PHE A 127 -21.15 14.36 -19.28
CA PHE A 127 -21.12 15.15 -18.03
C PHE A 127 -19.74 15.81 -17.84
N LEU A 128 -19.65 17.13 -18.07
CA LEU A 128 -18.38 17.85 -18.25
C LEU A 128 -17.86 18.64 -17.03
N VAL A 129 -18.72 19.07 -16.11
CA VAL A 129 -18.32 20.11 -15.11
C VAL A 129 -17.67 19.53 -13.84
N HIS A 130 -18.17 18.41 -13.28
CA HIS A 130 -17.49 17.71 -12.17
C HIS A 130 -16.34 16.78 -12.64
N ARG A 131 -16.08 16.75 -13.95
CA ARG A 131 -15.20 15.80 -14.65
C ARG A 131 -13.71 16.03 -14.42
N HIS A 132 -13.28 17.29 -14.34
CA HIS A 132 -11.85 17.62 -14.37
C HIS A 132 -11.16 17.38 -13.03
N ALA A 133 -11.76 17.84 -11.93
CA ALA A 133 -11.17 17.71 -10.60
C ALA A 133 -11.07 16.24 -10.15
N GLY A 134 -12.14 15.46 -10.33
CA GLY A 134 -12.16 14.04 -9.98
C GLY A 134 -11.18 13.21 -10.82
N ARG A 135 -11.12 13.45 -12.14
CA ARG A 135 -10.20 12.74 -13.04
C ARG A 135 -8.74 13.08 -12.75
N GLN A 136 -8.44 14.35 -12.47
CA GLN A 136 -7.08 14.76 -12.10
C GLN A 136 -6.64 14.09 -10.80
N PHE A 137 -7.50 14.07 -9.77
CA PHE A 137 -7.20 13.40 -8.51
C PHE A 137 -6.95 11.90 -8.72
N THR A 138 -7.84 11.18 -9.43
CA THR A 138 -7.64 9.75 -9.72
C THR A 138 -6.35 9.49 -10.52
N THR A 139 -6.01 10.37 -11.47
CA THR A 139 -4.78 10.24 -12.27
C THR A 139 -3.53 10.46 -11.42
N ILE A 140 -3.53 11.45 -10.54
CA ILE A 140 -2.42 11.73 -9.61
C ILE A 140 -2.22 10.52 -8.70
N VAL A 141 -3.29 10.00 -8.09
CA VAL A 141 -3.19 8.84 -7.20
C VAL A 141 -2.71 7.62 -7.98
N PHE A 142 -3.23 7.36 -9.18
CA PHE A 142 -2.76 6.24 -10.01
C PHE A 142 -1.25 6.32 -10.32
N ILE A 143 -0.74 7.50 -10.68
CA ILE A 143 0.70 7.72 -10.90
C ILE A 143 1.47 7.46 -9.59
N GLN A 144 0.99 7.99 -8.47
CA GLN A 144 1.61 7.76 -7.16
C GLN A 144 1.70 6.26 -6.85
N ILE A 145 0.66 5.49 -7.13
CA ILE A 145 0.64 4.04 -6.94
C ILE A 145 1.65 3.33 -7.85
N LEU A 146 1.73 3.72 -9.12
CA LEU A 146 2.73 3.16 -10.03
C LEU A 146 4.15 3.45 -9.53
N LEU A 147 4.41 4.67 -9.05
CA LEU A 147 5.69 5.03 -8.47
C LEU A 147 5.98 4.24 -7.19
N THR A 148 4.98 4.06 -6.32
CA THR A 148 5.09 3.22 -5.11
C THR A 148 5.37 1.76 -5.47
N LEU A 149 4.71 1.19 -6.47
CA LEU A 149 4.99 -0.17 -6.95
C LEU A 149 6.42 -0.29 -7.48
N ILE A 150 6.87 0.65 -8.31
CA ILE A 150 8.23 0.64 -8.86
C ILE A 150 9.26 0.82 -7.74
N GLY A 151 8.95 1.65 -6.73
CA GLY A 151 9.83 1.93 -5.60
C GLY A 151 9.92 0.80 -4.57
N ILE A 152 8.82 0.11 -4.28
CA ILE A 152 8.78 -0.93 -3.26
C ILE A 152 9.06 -2.32 -3.86
N SER A 153 8.72 -2.56 -5.12
CA SER A 153 8.88 -3.87 -5.75
C SER A 153 10.29 -4.47 -5.68
N PRO A 154 11.41 -3.71 -5.81
CA PRO A 154 12.74 -4.30 -5.69
C PRO A 154 12.97 -4.88 -4.29
N TYR A 155 12.47 -4.21 -3.26
CA TYR A 155 12.56 -4.67 -1.88
C TYR A 155 11.68 -5.88 -1.60
N ASP A 156 10.44 -5.86 -2.10
CA ASP A 156 9.53 -7.00 -1.93
C ASP A 156 10.05 -8.26 -2.65
N ILE A 157 10.52 -8.12 -3.90
CA ILE A 157 11.12 -9.22 -4.67
C ILE A 157 12.34 -9.77 -3.93
N ASN A 158 13.24 -8.90 -3.48
CA ASN A 158 14.43 -9.32 -2.73
C ASN A 158 14.05 -10.01 -1.40
N SER A 159 13.02 -9.52 -0.73
CA SER A 159 12.55 -10.11 0.53
C SER A 159 11.90 -11.47 0.35
N VAL A 160 11.10 -11.66 -0.70
CA VAL A 160 10.55 -12.98 -1.09
C VAL A 160 11.68 -13.94 -1.45
N TYR A 161 12.65 -13.50 -2.26
CA TYR A 161 13.83 -14.29 -2.60
C TYR A 161 14.61 -14.72 -1.34
N ALA A 162 14.81 -13.82 -0.39
CA ALA A 162 15.49 -14.11 0.88
C ALA A 162 14.74 -15.17 1.71
N ILE A 163 13.40 -15.13 1.73
CA ILE A 163 12.58 -16.14 2.42
C ILE A 163 12.74 -17.51 1.75
N ILE A 164 12.62 -17.59 0.42
CA ILE A 164 12.71 -18.84 -0.35
C ILE A 164 14.09 -19.48 -0.17
N MET A 165 15.15 -18.68 -0.22
CA MET A 165 16.54 -19.15 -0.22
C MET A 165 17.13 -19.35 1.18
N LYS A 166 16.35 -19.17 2.25
CA LYS A 166 16.83 -19.14 3.64
C LYS A 166 17.55 -20.43 4.07
N ASN A 167 17.12 -21.59 3.57
CA ASN A 167 17.65 -22.90 3.95
C ASN A 167 18.71 -23.45 2.97
N ILE A 168 19.09 -22.67 1.96
CA ILE A 168 20.07 -23.09 0.96
C ILE A 168 21.45 -22.59 1.38
N GLN A 169 22.43 -23.50 1.46
CA GLN A 169 23.81 -23.13 1.76
C GLN A 169 24.39 -22.29 0.61
N LYS A 170 24.90 -21.10 0.93
CA LYS A 170 25.44 -20.15 -0.06
C LYS A 170 26.94 -19.95 0.15
N TYR A 171 27.68 -19.93 -0.97
CA TYR A 171 29.09 -19.56 -1.02
C TYR A 171 29.29 -18.06 -0.69
N ALA A 172 30.52 -17.69 -0.33
CA ALA A 172 30.86 -16.33 0.08
C ALA A 172 30.57 -15.28 -1.02
N ASP A 173 30.91 -15.59 -2.28
CA ASP A 173 30.70 -14.67 -3.41
C ASP A 173 29.22 -14.38 -3.62
N ARG A 174 28.37 -15.42 -3.58
CA ARG A 174 26.91 -15.28 -3.69
C ARG A 174 26.32 -14.43 -2.56
N LYS A 175 26.87 -14.52 -1.34
CA LYS A 175 26.43 -13.67 -0.23
C LYS A 175 26.77 -12.20 -0.45
N ALA A 176 27.93 -11.91 -1.06
CA ALA A 176 28.34 -10.54 -1.36
C ALA A 176 27.44 -9.92 -2.45
N GLU A 177 27.13 -10.67 -3.50
CA GLU A 177 26.20 -10.25 -4.56
C GLU A 177 24.79 -9.98 -4.01
N GLU A 178 24.26 -10.89 -3.20
CA GLU A 178 22.94 -10.72 -2.58
C GLU A 178 22.90 -9.52 -1.62
N ALA A 179 23.98 -9.25 -0.89
CA ALA A 179 24.09 -8.07 -0.03
C ALA A 179 24.07 -6.77 -0.85
N LEU A 180 24.74 -6.74 -2.01
CA LEU A 180 24.70 -5.60 -2.92
C LEU A 180 23.27 -5.35 -3.42
N VAL A 181 22.59 -6.39 -3.91
CA VAL A 181 21.20 -6.29 -4.39
C VAL A 181 20.26 -5.83 -3.28
N ALA A 182 20.43 -6.37 -2.06
CA ALA A 182 19.63 -5.97 -0.91
C ALA A 182 19.82 -4.50 -0.53
N ASN A 183 21.06 -3.99 -0.59
CA ASN A 183 21.34 -2.58 -0.33
C ASN A 183 20.73 -1.67 -1.39
N ILE A 184 20.84 -2.03 -2.68
CA ILE A 184 20.20 -1.29 -3.77
C ILE A 184 18.68 -1.25 -3.55
N ALA A 185 18.06 -2.40 -3.28
CA ALA A 185 16.62 -2.48 -3.03
C ALA A 185 16.19 -1.65 -1.81
N TYR A 186 17.00 -1.62 -0.75
CA TYR A 186 16.74 -0.82 0.44
C TYR A 186 16.81 0.69 0.16
N VAL A 187 17.70 1.15 -0.73
CA VAL A 187 17.77 2.56 -1.14
C VAL A 187 16.46 3.01 -1.78
N PHE A 188 15.88 2.22 -2.67
CA PHE A 188 14.59 2.54 -3.31
C PHE A 188 13.47 2.73 -2.27
N VAL A 189 13.39 1.87 -1.26
CA VAL A 189 12.43 2.03 -0.16
C VAL A 189 12.75 3.26 0.68
N SER A 190 14.02 3.48 1.02
CA SER A 190 14.41 4.61 1.85
C SER A 190 14.05 5.95 1.21
N VAL A 191 14.14 6.08 -0.12
CA VAL A 191 13.74 7.30 -0.84
C VAL A 191 12.23 7.52 -0.82
N ASN A 192 11.43 6.44 -0.77
CA ASN A 192 9.96 6.55 -0.69
C ASN A 192 9.46 6.91 0.73
N TYR A 193 10.25 6.62 1.76
CA TYR A 193 9.87 6.80 3.18
C TYR A 193 10.77 7.76 3.96
N ALA A 194 11.63 8.54 3.28
CA ALA A 194 12.47 9.60 3.83
C ALA A 194 11.75 10.95 3.79
#